data_AF-A0A383CKR8-F1
#
_entry.id   AF-A0A383CKR8-F1
#
_cell.length_a   1.000
_cell.length_b   1.000
_cell.length_c   1.000
_cell.angle_alpha   90.00
_cell.angle_beta   90.00
_cell.angle_gamma   90.00
#
_symmetry.space_group_name_H-M   'P 1'
#
loop_
_entity.id
_entity.type
_entity.pdbx_description
1 polymer ?
#
loop_
_entity_poly.entity_id
_entity_poly.type
_entity_poly.pdbx_seq_one_letter_code
_entity_poly.pdbx_strand_id
1 'polypeptide(L)' 'FIVHFNEPGRFNAIKFDYEEKSIFFETIENEGTITFSGAINSVLADGQNYSNFNKNTLNTLEGRHNYKVTLID' A
#
# COMPACT_ATOMS: atom_id res chain seq x y z
N PHE A 1 -8.15 -0.10 6.07
CA PHE A 1 -7.03 0.87 6.03
C PHE A 1 -7.61 2.27 5.84
N ILE A 2 -6.84 3.31 6.16
CA ILE A 2 -7.16 4.73 5.95
C ILE A 2 -6.09 5.30 5.03
N VAL A 3 -6.47 6.16 4.08
CA VAL A 3 -5.56 6.76 3.10
C VAL A 3 -5.56 8.26 3.26
N HIS A 4 -4.36 8.86 3.17
CA HIS A 4 -4.16 10.29 3.09
C HIS A 4 -3.24 10.60 1.91
N PHE A 5 -3.70 11.39 0.95
CA PHE A 5 -2.85 11.85 -0.16
C PHE A 5 -2.52 13.32 0.00
N ASN A 6 -1.32 13.71 -0.42
CA ASN A 6 -0.88 15.11 -0.39
C ASN A 6 -1.61 15.95 -1.45
N GLU A 7 -2.02 15.29 -2.55
CA GLU A 7 -2.81 15.85 -3.66
C GLU A 7 -4.03 14.93 -3.94
N PRO A 8 -4.97 15.29 -4.82
CA PRO A 8 -6.07 14.40 -5.20
C PRO A 8 -5.56 13.06 -5.76
N GLY A 9 -5.52 12.02 -4.94
CA GLY A 9 -5.06 10.69 -5.35
C GLY A 9 -6.18 9.84 -5.98
N ARG A 10 -5.77 8.78 -6.68
CA ARG A 10 -6.68 7.81 -7.31
C ARG A 10 -6.22 6.40 -7.03
N PHE A 11 -7.21 5.50 -6.94
CA PHE A 11 -7.02 4.06 -6.98
C PHE A 11 -7.73 3.54 -8.22
N ASN A 12 -7.11 2.63 -8.98
CA ASN A 12 -7.83 1.90 -10.01
C ASN A 12 -8.66 0.77 -9.40
N ALA A 13 -8.03 -0.05 -8.56
CA ALA A 13 -8.70 -1.14 -7.85
C ALA A 13 -8.01 -1.46 -6.52
N ILE A 14 -8.77 -2.08 -5.61
CA ILE A 14 -8.26 -2.62 -4.36
C ILE A 14 -8.70 -4.08 -4.29
N LYS A 15 -7.75 -5.01 -4.18
CA LYS A 15 -8.00 -6.46 -4.13
C LYS A 15 -7.46 -7.03 -2.82
N PHE A 16 -8.23 -7.93 -2.21
CA PHE A 16 -7.84 -8.62 -0.99
C PHE A 16 -7.51 -10.06 -1.33
N ASP A 17 -6.31 -10.49 -0.96
CA ASP A 17 -5.89 -11.88 -0.97
C ASP A 17 -5.96 -12.41 0.45
N TYR A 18 -6.96 -13.25 0.71
CA TYR A 18 -7.19 -13.82 2.04
C TYR A 18 -6.27 -15.02 2.32
N GLU A 19 -5.71 -15.67 1.30
CA GLU A 19 -4.79 -16.79 1.47
C GLU A 19 -3.40 -16.26 1.88
N GLU A 20 -2.91 -15.26 1.16
CA GLU A 20 -1.63 -14.62 1.46
C GLU A 20 -1.73 -13.46 2.47
N LYS A 21 -2.94 -13.17 2.94
CA LYS A 21 -3.23 -12.06 3.87
C LYS A 21 -2.65 -10.73 3.38
N SER A 22 -2.83 -10.48 2.09
CA SER A 22 -2.28 -9.31 1.41
C SER A 22 -3.36 -8.44 0.79
N ILE A 23 -3.06 -7.15 0.67
CA ILE A 23 -3.91 -6.14 0.05
C ILE A 23 -3.14 -5.61 -1.16
N PHE A 24 -3.76 -5.71 -2.33
CA PHE A 24 -3.21 -5.18 -3.57
C PHE A 24 -3.90 -3.88 -3.94
N PHE A 25 -3.13 -2.80 -4.03
CA PHE A 25 -3.54 -1.51 -4.54
C PHE A 25 -3.09 -1.40 -5.98
N GLU A 26 -4.06 -1.48 -6.89
CA GLU A 26 -3.84 -1.33 -8.32
C GLU A 26 -3.85 0.15 -8.66
N THR A 27 -2.69 0.64 -9.09
CA THR A 27 -2.41 2.02 -9.50
C THR A 27 -2.85 3.05 -8.46
N ILE A 28 -1.95 3.34 -7.52
CA ILE A 28 -2.01 4.54 -6.69
C ILE A 28 -1.42 5.68 -7.48
N GLU A 29 -2.21 6.74 -7.70
CA GLU A 29 -1.72 8.02 -8.19
C GLU A 29 -1.42 8.96 -7.02
N ASN A 30 -0.20 9.49 -6.99
CA ASN A 30 0.35 10.45 -6.02
C ASN A 30 0.92 9.87 -4.72
N GLU A 31 1.83 10.65 -4.15
CA GLU A 31 2.41 10.38 -2.85
C GLU A 31 1.42 10.65 -1.71
N GLY A 32 1.62 9.93 -0.62
CA GLY A 32 0.73 9.95 0.52
C GLY A 32 1.06 8.85 1.52
N THR A 33 0.10 8.57 2.38
CA THR A 33 0.21 7.55 3.42
C THR A 33 -0.99 6.64 3.42
N ILE A 34 -0.75 5.36 3.66
CA ILE A 34 -1.79 4.35 3.91
C ILE A 34 -1.55 3.76 5.29
N THR A 35 -2.52 3.89 6.17
CA THR A 35 -2.49 3.31 7.52
C THR A 35 -3.39 2.09 7.60
N PHE A 36 -2.81 0.94 7.92
CA PHE A 36 -3.48 -0.35 8.07
C PHE A 36 -3.92 -0.58 9.52
N SER A 37 -4.91 -1.45 9.72
CA SER A 37 -5.33 -1.88 11.06
C SER A 37 -4.33 -2.86 11.69
N GLY A 38 -3.66 -3.67 10.86
CA GLY A 38 -2.57 -4.56 11.27
C GLY A 38 -1.19 -3.99 10.95
N ALA A 39 -0.16 -4.55 11.56
CA ALA A 39 1.22 -4.21 11.24
C ALA A 39 1.61 -4.75 9.85
N ILE A 40 2.40 -3.98 9.11
CA ILE A 40 2.93 -4.38 7.80
C ILE A 40 4.08 -5.36 8.02
N ASN A 41 3.98 -6.52 7.38
CA ASN A 41 5.04 -7.51 7.30
C ASN A 41 5.99 -7.21 6.15
N SER A 42 5.44 -6.98 4.95
CA SER A 42 6.22 -6.69 3.74
C SER A 42 5.41 -5.88 2.72
N VAL A 43 6.15 -5.18 1.85
CA VAL A 43 5.57 -4.40 0.75
C VAL A 43 6.35 -4.65 -0.53
N LEU A 44 5.62 -4.88 -1.63
CA LEU A 44 6.16 -4.80 -2.98
C LEU A 44 5.58 -3.57 -3.68
N ALA A 45 6.44 -2.69 -4.19
CA ALA A 45 6.09 -1.60 -5.09
C ALA A 45 6.49 -2.01 -6.52
N ASP A 46 5.52 -2.09 -7.43
CA ASP A 46 5.72 -2.57 -8.82
C ASP A 46 6.46 -3.91 -8.90
N GLY A 47 6.17 -4.80 -7.96
CA GLY A 47 6.80 -6.12 -7.86
C GLY A 47 8.21 -6.13 -7.26
N GLN A 48 8.76 -4.98 -6.87
CA GLN A 48 10.06 -4.86 -6.21
C GLN A 48 9.90 -4.63 -4.71
N ASN A 49 10.85 -5.14 -3.91
CA ASN A 49 10.85 -4.91 -2.46
C ASN A 49 10.84 -3.42 -2.14
N TYR A 50 9.93 -3.01 -1.28
CA TYR A 50 9.76 -1.62 -0.87
C TYR A 50 9.78 -1.52 0.65
N SER A 51 10.56 -0.58 1.18
CA SER A 51 10.87 -0.50 2.61
C SER A 51 10.45 0.82 3.27
N ASN A 52 9.86 1.76 2.53
CA ASN A 52 9.41 3.04 3.08
C ASN A 52 8.04 2.88 3.76
N PHE A 53 8.01 2.09 4.82
CA PHE A 53 6.87 1.91 5.70
C PHE A 53 7.36 1.76 7.14
N ASN A 54 6.50 2.08 8.10
CA ASN A 54 6.79 1.94 9.52
C ASN A 54 5.58 1.40 10.25
N LYS A 55 5.76 0.28 10.97
CA LYS A 55 4.69 -0.46 11.65
C LYS A 55 3.51 -0.73 10.71
N ASN A 56 2.43 0.04 10.83
CA ASN A 56 1.20 -0.11 10.06
C ASN A 56 1.00 1.02 9.02
N THR A 57 1.98 1.89 8.81
CA THR A 57 1.88 3.02 7.87
C THR A 57 2.84 2.84 6.71
N LEU A 58 2.31 2.79 5.49
CA LEU A 58 3.05 2.81 4.23
C LEU A 58 3.11 4.24 3.69
N ASN A 59 4.29 4.69 3.26
CA ASN A 59 4.44 5.92 2.48
C ASN A 59 4.44 5.56 0.99
N THR A 60 3.56 6.16 0.18
CA THR A 60 3.51 5.89 -1.26
C THR A 60 4.47 6.80 -2.02
N LEU A 61 5.04 6.28 -3.10
CA LEU A 61 5.81 7.01 -4.09
C LEU A 61 4.94 8.00 -4.89
N GLU A 62 5.56 9.09 -5.31
CA GLU A 62 5.00 9.99 -6.31
C GLU A 62 4.76 9.26 -7.65
N GLY A 63 3.72 9.63 -8.39
CA GLY A 63 3.43 9.02 -9.68
C GLY A 63 2.47 7.84 -9.58
N ARG A 64 2.62 6.86 -10.48
CA ARG A 64 1.71 5.72 -10.64
C ARG A 64 2.39 4.42 -10.24
N HIS A 65 1.95 3.84 -9.13
CA HIS A 65 2.59 2.65 -8.58
C HIS A 65 1.58 1.63 -8.09
N ASN A 66 1.89 0.34 -8.24
CA ASN A 66 1.13 -0.74 -7.65
C ASN A 66 1.78 -1.18 -6.34
N TYR A 67 0.95 -1.48 -5.34
CA TYR A 67 1.45 -1.96 -4.04
C TYR A 67 0.80 -3.28 -3.68
N LYS A 68 1.62 -4.27 -3.34
CA LYS A 68 1.17 -5.47 -2.61
C LYS A 68 1.65 -5.35 -1.18
N VAL A 69 0.72 -5.27 -0.23
CA VAL A 69 1.03 -5.12 1.19
C VAL A 69 0.58 -6.37 1.93
N THR A 70 1.49 -7.07 2.58
CA THR A 70 1.18 -8.21 3.44
C THR A 70 1.20 -7.77 4.90
N LEU A 71 0.18 -8.13 5.67
CA LEU A 71 0.08 -7.78 7.09
C LEU A 71 0.53 -8.94 7.99
N ILE A 72 0.96 -8.61 9.21
CA ILE A 72 1.21 -9.57 10.29
C ILE A 72 -0.15 -10.03 10.84
N ASP A 73 -0.22 -11.31 11.23
CA ASP A 73 -1.36 -11.93 11.92
C ASP A 73 -1.66 -11.36 13.31
#